data_AF-A0A920AEI6-F1
#
_entry.id   AF-A0A920AEI6-F1
#
_cell.length_a   1.000
_cell.length_b   1.000
_cell.length_c   1.000
_cell.angle_alpha   90.00
_cell.angle_beta   90.00
_cell.angle_gamma   90.00
#
_symmetry.space_group_name_H-M   'P 1'
#
loop_
_entity.id
_entity.type
_entity.pdbx_description
1 polymer ?
#
loop_
_entity_poly.entity_id
_entity_poly.type
_entity_poly.pdbx_seq_one_letter_code
_entity_poly.pdbx_strand_id
1 'polypeptide(L)'
;MVNTKQKQEKFQTNEGLMTDIVKEAKIKEIQDLELRIQQFQQTSQESIQQKRNEVLSPLLEKAQNAIDEVAKEQNYTYIFDISLGSIVYGEESRDIMPLVKSKLGIE
;
A
#
# COMPACT_ATOMS: atom_id res chain seq x y z
N MET A 1 1.14 -3.15 20.59
CA MET A 1 1.41 -1.89 21.30
C MET A 1 0.95 -1.90 22.77
N VAL A 2 -0.21 -2.47 23.09
CA VAL A 2 -0.75 -2.52 24.47
C VAL A 2 0.17 -3.27 25.45
N ASN A 3 0.86 -4.32 24.99
CA ASN A 3 1.68 -5.18 25.86
C ASN A 3 2.98 -4.50 26.36
N THR A 4 3.65 -3.68 25.54
CA THR A 4 4.90 -3.00 25.95
C THR A 4 4.65 -1.92 26.99
N LYS A 5 3.59 -1.10 26.82
CA LYS A 5 3.17 -0.11 27.83
C LYS A 5 2.83 -0.77 29.17
N GLN A 6 2.08 -1.88 29.14
CA GLN A 6 1.78 -2.65 30.34
C GLN A 6 3.03 -3.26 30.99
N LYS A 7 4.02 -3.71 30.21
CA LYS A 7 5.30 -4.21 30.74
C LYS A 7 6.12 -3.09 31.37
N GLN A 8 6.12 -1.90 30.79
CA GLN A 8 6.80 -0.72 31.31
C GLN A 8 6.17 -0.21 32.61
N GLU A 9 4.84 -0.14 32.69
CA GLU A 9 4.11 0.19 33.92
C GLU A 9 4.36 -0.84 35.03
N LYS A 10 4.31 -2.14 34.71
CA LYS A 10 4.64 -3.20 35.67
C LYS A 10 6.08 -3.15 36.15
N PHE A 11 7.01 -2.70 35.31
CA PHE A 11 8.40 -2.50 35.68
C PHE A 11 8.52 -1.33 36.66
N GLN A 12 7.93 -0.17 36.35
CA GLN A 12 7.95 1.02 37.21
C GLN A 12 7.35 0.76 38.60
N THR A 13 6.21 0.04 38.67
CA THR A 13 5.56 -0.27 39.95
C THR A 13 6.35 -1.25 40.83
N ASN A 14 7.15 -2.13 40.23
CA ASN A 14 7.89 -3.18 40.96
C ASN A 14 9.40 -2.92 41.04
N GLU A 15 9.89 -1.80 40.51
CA GLU A 15 11.31 -1.47 40.44
C GLU A 15 11.96 -1.48 41.84
N GLY A 16 11.29 -0.92 42.85
CA GLY A 16 11.78 -0.91 44.24
C GLY A 16 11.90 -2.29 44.91
N LEU A 17 11.29 -3.33 44.32
CA LEU A 17 11.26 -4.71 44.86
C LEU A 17 12.20 -5.67 44.11
N MET A 18 12.90 -5.18 43.08
CA MET A 18 13.74 -5.99 42.19
C MET A 18 15.23 -5.85 42.51
N THR A 19 15.97 -6.95 42.35
CA THR A 19 17.44 -6.92 42.34
C THR A 19 17.96 -6.24 41.07
N ASP A 20 19.16 -5.65 41.12
CA ASP A 20 19.70 -4.88 40.00
C ASP A 20 19.85 -5.70 38.71
N ILE A 21 20.19 -6.98 38.84
CA ILE A 21 20.29 -7.94 37.72
C ILE A 21 18.92 -8.11 37.03
N VAL A 22 17.83 -8.19 37.81
CA VAL A 22 16.47 -8.34 37.26
C VAL A 22 16.00 -7.05 36.61
N LYS A 23 16.41 -5.89 37.15
CA LYS A 23 16.12 -4.59 36.54
C LYS A 23 16.78 -4.44 35.18
N GLU A 24 18.08 -4.70 35.10
CA GLU A 24 18.84 -4.58 33.85
C GLU A 24 18.27 -5.49 32.76
N ALA A 25 17.94 -6.75 33.09
CA ALA A 25 17.33 -7.68 32.17
C ALA A 25 15.96 -7.19 31.64
N LYS A 26 15.12 -6.60 32.50
CA LYS A 26 13.81 -6.05 32.09
C LYS A 26 13.91 -4.79 31.26
N ILE A 27 14.86 -3.90 31.59
CA ILE A 27 15.12 -2.69 30.79
C ILE A 27 15.53 -3.09 29.37
N LYS A 28 16.46 -4.05 29.26
CA LYS A 28 16.90 -4.58 27.96
C LYS A 28 15.76 -5.23 27.18
N GLU A 29 14.92 -6.03 27.84
CA GLU A 29 13.76 -6.64 27.20
C GLU A 29 12.77 -5.59 26.66
N ILE A 30 12.50 -4.53 27.43
CA ILE A 30 11.62 -3.43 27.01
C ILE A 30 12.22 -2.69 25.82
N GLN A 31 13.51 -2.36 25.85
CA GLN A 31 14.21 -1.72 24.73
C GLN A 31 14.17 -2.56 23.45
N ASP A 32 14.44 -3.87 23.55
CA ASP A 32 14.36 -4.80 22.42
C ASP A 32 12.93 -4.94 21.87
N LEU A 33 11.91 -4.84 22.74
CA LEU A 33 10.51 -4.83 22.33
C LEU A 33 10.14 -3.53 21.62
N GLU A 34 10.62 -2.38 22.10
CA GLU A 34 10.40 -1.08 21.46
C GLU A 34 11.02 -1.03 20.06
N LEU A 35 12.27 -1.48 19.93
CA LEU A 35 12.96 -1.56 18.63
C LEU A 35 12.21 -2.45 17.64
N ARG A 36 11.78 -3.64 18.09
CA ARG A 36 10.98 -4.56 17.24
C ARG A 36 9.65 -3.96 16.84
N ILE A 37 9.00 -3.17 17.70
CA ILE A 37 7.74 -2.50 17.36
C ILE A 37 7.97 -1.44 16.29
N GLN A 38 9.02 -0.62 16.44
CA GLN A 38 9.37 0.39 15.42
C GLN A 38 9.65 -0.27 14.07
N GLN A 39 10.50 -1.31 14.07
CA GLN A 39 10.81 -2.05 12.86
C GLN A 39 9.56 -2.66 12.23
N PHE A 40 8.70 -3.30 13.03
CA PHE A 40 7.45 -3.89 12.55
C PHE A 40 6.50 -2.85 11.95
N GLN A 41 6.38 -1.67 12.56
CA GLN A 41 5.56 -0.59 12.03
C GLN A 41 6.07 -0.09 10.68
N GLN A 42 7.40 0.04 10.54
CA GLN A 42 8.03 0.44 9.28
C GLN A 42 7.81 -0.61 8.19
N THR A 43 8.17 -1.88 8.47
CA THR A 43 8.05 -2.96 7.48
C THR A 43 6.60 -3.25 7.12
N SER A 44 5.66 -3.09 8.05
CA SER A 44 4.23 -3.22 7.75
C SER A 44 3.74 -2.15 6.77
N GLN A 45 4.18 -0.90 6.93
CA GLN A 45 3.82 0.17 5.98
C GLN A 45 4.40 -0.09 4.59
N GLU A 46 5.67 -0.50 4.53
CA GLU A 46 6.32 -0.89 3.28
C GLU A 46 5.59 -2.07 2.61
N SER A 47 5.24 -3.09 3.39
CA SER A 47 4.51 -4.27 2.91
C SER A 47 3.12 -3.91 2.37
N ILE A 48 2.39 -3.00 3.02
CA ILE A 48 1.09 -2.51 2.53
C ILE A 48 1.26 -1.80 1.18
N GLN A 49 2.27 -0.94 1.04
CA GLN A 49 2.53 -0.24 -0.21
C GLN A 49 2.95 -1.21 -1.32
N GLN A 50 3.82 -2.18 -1.02
CA GLN A 50 4.20 -3.23 -1.95
C GLN A 50 3.00 -4.06 -2.39
N LYS A 51 2.15 -4.48 -1.45
CA LYS A 51 0.96 -5.26 -1.78
C LYS A 51 -0.03 -4.49 -2.64
N ARG A 52 -0.19 -3.19 -2.36
CA ARG A 52 -1.00 -2.29 -3.21
C ARG A 52 -0.45 -2.28 -4.64
N ASN A 53 0.86 -2.12 -4.80
CA ASN A 53 1.49 -2.12 -6.12
C ASN A 53 1.38 -3.48 -6.81
N GLU A 54 1.63 -4.59 -6.10
CA GLU A 54 1.53 -5.96 -6.60
C GLU A 54 0.12 -6.29 -7.12
N VAL A 55 -0.91 -5.76 -6.46
CA VAL A 55 -2.31 -5.95 -6.87
C VAL A 55 -2.71 -5.00 -8.00
N LEU A 56 -2.26 -3.74 -7.98
CA LEU A 56 -2.62 -2.74 -8.99
C LEU A 56 -1.87 -2.94 -10.32
N SER A 57 -0.59 -3.30 -10.31
CA SER A 57 0.20 -3.51 -11.52
C SER A 57 -0.46 -4.45 -12.54
N PRO A 58 -0.90 -5.68 -12.18
CA PRO A 58 -1.55 -6.57 -13.14
C PRO A 58 -2.92 -6.07 -13.60
N LEU A 59 -3.62 -5.26 -12.79
CA LEU A 59 -4.88 -4.64 -13.19
C LEU A 59 -4.62 -3.55 -14.25
N LEU A 60 -3.60 -2.72 -14.04
CA LEU A 60 -3.17 -1.70 -15.00
C LEU A 60 -2.67 -2.34 -16.29
N GLU A 61 -1.92 -3.43 -16.22
CA GLU A 61 -1.47 -4.18 -17.39
C GLU A 61 -2.64 -4.76 -18.19
N LYS A 62 -3.64 -5.36 -17.51
CA LYS A 62 -4.88 -5.81 -18.16
C LYS A 62 -5.61 -4.66 -18.84
N ALA A 63 -5.75 -3.53 -18.17
CA ALA A 63 -6.37 -2.35 -18.75
C ALA A 63 -5.61 -1.84 -19.98
N GLN A 64 -4.28 -1.76 -19.92
CA GLN A 64 -3.45 -1.37 -21.05
C GLN A 64 -3.60 -2.34 -22.23
N ASN A 65 -3.61 -3.65 -21.98
CA ASN A 65 -3.80 -4.64 -23.04
C ASN A 65 -5.18 -4.50 -23.70
N ALA A 66 -6.24 -4.27 -22.92
CA ALA A 66 -7.58 -4.02 -23.45
C ALA A 66 -7.64 -2.72 -24.27
N ILE A 67 -6.96 -1.65 -23.82
CA ILE A 67 -6.79 -0.41 -24.58
C ILE A 67 -6.09 -0.69 -25.91
N ASP A 68 -4.98 -1.44 -25.90
CA ASP A 68 -4.20 -1.77 -27.10
C ASP A 68 -4.99 -2.62 -28.10
N GLU A 69 -5.82 -3.55 -27.63
CA GLU A 69 -6.71 -4.34 -28.49
C GLU A 69 -7.74 -3.45 -29.17
N VAL A 70 -8.44 -2.60 -28.41
CA VAL A 70 -9.42 -1.66 -28.96
C VAL A 70 -8.75 -0.67 -29.93
N ALA A 71 -7.53 -0.21 -29.61
CA ALA A 71 -6.73 0.65 -30.47
C ALA A 71 -6.51 0.02 -31.85
N LYS A 72 -6.08 -1.24 -31.87
CA LYS A 72 -5.80 -1.98 -33.10
C LYS A 72 -7.07 -2.32 -33.88
N GLU A 73 -8.12 -2.76 -33.19
CA GLU A 73 -9.40 -3.13 -33.83
C GLU A 73 -10.09 -1.93 -34.51
N GLN A 74 -10.00 -0.76 -33.90
CA GLN A 74 -10.66 0.46 -34.38
C GLN A 74 -9.71 1.40 -35.14
N ASN A 75 -8.46 0.99 -35.37
CA ASN A 75 -7.41 1.75 -36.06
C ASN A 75 -7.14 3.14 -35.43
N TYR A 76 -7.12 3.22 -34.11
CA TYR A 76 -6.71 4.44 -33.41
C TYR A 76 -5.19 4.60 -33.44
N THR A 77 -4.74 5.80 -33.80
CA THR A 77 -3.30 6.15 -33.77
C THR A 77 -2.86 6.67 -32.41
N TYR A 78 -3.75 7.37 -31.70
CA TYR A 78 -3.50 7.92 -30.37
C TYR A 78 -4.73 7.73 -29.50
N ILE A 79 -4.49 7.39 -28.23
CA ILE A 79 -5.49 7.34 -27.17
C ILE A 79 -5.01 8.26 -26.08
N PHE A 80 -5.88 9.14 -25.63
CA PHE A 80 -5.55 10.14 -24.62
C PHE A 80 -6.34 9.89 -23.35
N ASP A 81 -5.66 9.97 -22.21
CA ASP A 81 -6.29 9.96 -20.90
C ASP A 81 -6.79 11.36 -20.54
N ILE A 82 -8.11 11.55 -20.63
CA ILE A 82 -8.77 12.82 -20.31
C ILE A 82 -8.74 13.15 -18.82
N SER A 83 -8.48 12.17 -17.94
CA SER A 83 -8.44 12.40 -16.49
C SER A 83 -7.26 13.27 -16.05
N LEU A 84 -6.22 13.34 -16.88
CA LEU A 84 -5.02 14.15 -16.63
C LEU A 84 -5.22 15.64 -16.91
N GLY A 85 -6.37 16.04 -17.49
CA GLY A 85 -6.68 17.45 -17.79
C GLY A 85 -5.80 18.09 -18.87
N SER A 86 -4.98 17.31 -19.57
CA SER A 86 -4.04 17.78 -20.60
C SER A 86 -4.72 18.14 -21.92
N ILE A 87 -5.98 17.76 -22.12
CA ILE A 87 -6.75 18.06 -23.34
C ILE A 87 -7.66 19.25 -23.06
N VAL A 88 -7.39 20.36 -23.75
CA VAL A 88 -8.16 21.61 -23.64
C VAL A 88 -9.46 21.55 -24.45
N TYR A 89 -9.46 20.80 -25.56
CA TYR A 89 -10.62 20.57 -26.42
C TYR A 89 -10.36 19.32 -27.28
N GLY A 90 -11.37 18.46 -27.41
CA GLY A 90 -11.39 17.31 -28.29
C GLY A 90 -12.82 17.08 -28.77
N GLU A 91 -12.98 16.61 -30.01
CA GLU A 91 -14.30 16.30 -30.56
C GLU A 91 -14.98 15.21 -29.71
N GLU A 92 -16.28 15.39 -29.38
CA GLU A 92 -16.99 14.70 -28.29
C GLU A 92 -17.18 13.18 -28.48
N SER A 93 -16.66 12.57 -29.55
CA SER A 93 -17.36 11.41 -30.13
C SER A 93 -16.60 10.09 -30.25
N ARG A 94 -15.45 9.89 -29.61
CA ARG A 94 -14.88 8.52 -29.50
C ARG A 94 -14.28 8.23 -28.13
N ASP A 95 -15.15 8.25 -27.12
CA ASP A 95 -14.85 7.57 -25.87
C ASP A 95 -14.73 6.06 -26.13
N ILE A 96 -13.54 5.52 -25.89
CA ILE A 96 -13.26 4.09 -26.04
C ILE A 96 -13.52 3.33 -24.73
N MET A 97 -13.80 4.02 -23.62
CA MET A 97 -14.02 3.42 -22.30
C MET A 97 -15.08 2.31 -22.33
N PRO A 98 -16.23 2.44 -23.02
CA PRO A 98 -17.20 1.35 -23.12
C PRO A 98 -16.64 0.10 -23.81
N LEU A 99 -15.81 0.28 -24.83
CA LEU A 99 -15.18 -0.83 -25.58
C LEU A 99 -14.12 -1.54 -24.73
N VAL A 100 -13.29 -0.77 -24.02
CA VAL A 100 -12.26 -1.29 -23.12
C VAL A 100 -12.90 -2.05 -21.95
N LYS A 101 -13.97 -1.51 -21.36
CA LYS A 101 -14.78 -2.17 -20.34
C LYS A 101 -15.32 -3.52 -20.82
N SER A 102 -15.88 -3.55 -22.03
CA SER A 102 -16.36 -4.80 -22.65
C SER A 102 -15.24 -5.84 -22.81
N LYS A 103 -14.04 -5.42 -23.22
CA LYS A 103 -12.85 -6.31 -23.33
C LYS A 103 -12.39 -6.85 -21.97
N LEU A 104 -12.52 -6.05 -20.92
CA LEU A 104 -12.18 -6.45 -19.55
C LEU A 104 -13.27 -7.28 -18.87
N GLY A 105 -14.46 -7.41 -19.48
CA GLY A 105 -15.61 -8.11 -18.91
C GLY A 105 -16.23 -7.38 -17.71
N ILE A 106 -16.17 -6.05 -17.71
CA ILE A 106 -16.67 -5.18 -16.65
C ILE A 106 -17.75 -4.28 -17.25
N GLU A 107 -18.92 -4.18 -16.62
CA GLU A 107 -19.99 -3.24 -17.03
C GLU A 107 -19.89 -1.91 -16.28
#